data_AF-A0A7Y2DYU3-F1
#
_entry.id   AF-A0A7Y2DYU3-F1
#
_cell.length_a   1.000
_cell.length_b   1.000
_cell.length_c   1.000
_cell.angle_alpha   90.00
_cell.angle_beta   90.00
_cell.angle_gamma   90.00
#
_symmetry.space_group_name_H-M   'P 1'
#
loop_
_entity.id
_entity.type
_entity.pdbx_description
1 polymer ?
#
loop_
_entity_poly.entity_id
_entity_poly.type
_entity_poly.pdbx_seq_one_letter_code
_entity_poly.pdbx_strand_id
1 'polypeptide(L)'
;MKNKSNLLLTLLSIIILAPAQAQLTQEHATDKLKMHLEKKSDPYLPNAYDNQKTSPAYYFNSSETSRTTASTIVTTQANLSSGGQNIIGDAANEPSIAISPIDGNKMCIGWRQFDNVSSNFRQAVYAYTTNAGAAWTFPGVIEPGIFRSDPVLEYDDLGNFYYNSLTNSPDFFCTVFKSTDGGVTWGAGTPAFGGDKQWMTIDRTGGVGNGNIYSAWTYA
;
A
#
# COMPACT_ATOMS: atom_id res chain seq x y z
N MET A 1 -27.40 58.31 53.64
CA MET A 1 -28.66 58.30 52.87
C MET A 1 -28.35 58.21 51.39
N LYS A 2 -28.98 57.22 50.74
CA LYS A 2 -29.15 56.96 49.29
C LYS A 2 -28.77 58.11 48.33
N ASN A 3 -28.00 57.75 47.30
CA ASN A 3 -28.52 57.74 45.92
C ASN A 3 -27.68 56.81 45.03
N LYS A 4 -28.31 55.71 44.59
CA LYS A 4 -27.76 54.76 43.62
C LYS A 4 -28.01 55.34 42.21
N SER A 5 -26.95 55.61 41.46
CA SER A 5 -27.04 55.93 40.04
C SER A 5 -27.22 54.62 39.26
N ASN A 6 -28.33 54.52 38.52
CA ASN A 6 -28.62 53.43 37.61
C ASN A 6 -27.81 53.63 36.33
N LEU A 7 -26.92 52.69 36.00
CA LEU A 7 -26.37 52.57 34.65
C LEU A 7 -26.84 51.26 34.05
N LEU A 8 -27.88 51.37 33.22
CA LEU A 8 -28.44 50.28 32.43
C LEU A 8 -27.52 50.09 31.20
N LEU A 9 -26.58 49.14 31.26
CA LEU A 9 -25.84 48.72 30.07
C LEU A 9 -26.75 47.82 29.23
N THR A 10 -27.30 48.36 28.16
CA THR A 10 -27.93 47.57 27.09
C THR A 10 -26.82 47.13 26.14
N LEU A 11 -26.32 45.89 26.28
CA LEU A 11 -25.52 45.26 25.25
C LEU A 11 -26.46 44.78 24.14
N LEU A 12 -26.42 45.46 22.99
CA LEU A 12 -27.06 45.01 21.77
C LEU A 12 -26.17 43.94 21.13
N SER A 13 -26.43 42.66 21.43
CA SER A 13 -25.81 41.54 20.72
C SER A 13 -26.46 41.38 19.34
N ILE A 14 -25.86 42.02 18.34
CA ILE A 14 -26.13 41.71 16.93
C ILE A 14 -25.54 40.33 16.66
N ILE A 15 -26.38 39.30 16.66
CA ILE A 15 -26.01 37.98 16.12
C ILE A 15 -25.94 38.16 14.61
N ILE A 16 -24.72 38.30 14.08
CA ILE A 16 -24.45 38.15 12.66
C ILE A 16 -24.62 36.66 12.36
N LEU A 17 -25.78 36.28 11.86
CA LEU A 17 -25.96 35.02 11.13
C LEU A 17 -25.19 35.16 9.82
N ALA A 18 -23.89 34.89 9.85
CA ALA A 18 -23.18 34.54 8.63
C ALA A 18 -23.78 33.21 8.17
N PRO A 19 -24.37 33.10 6.97
CA PRO A 19 -24.63 31.79 6.42
C PRO A 19 -23.25 31.14 6.28
N ALA A 20 -23.02 30.06 7.02
CA ALA A 20 -21.89 29.20 6.79
C ALA A 20 -22.06 28.59 5.39
N GLN A 21 -21.59 29.28 4.35
CA GLN A 21 -21.34 28.72 3.04
C GLN A 21 -20.08 27.84 3.13
N ALA A 22 -20.13 26.83 3.98
CA ALA A 22 -19.07 25.85 4.15
C ALA A 22 -19.48 24.47 3.60
N GLN A 23 -20.71 24.28 3.11
CA GLN A 23 -21.17 22.99 2.60
C GLN A 23 -22.15 23.14 1.44
N LEU A 24 -21.71 23.62 0.28
CA LEU A 24 -22.36 23.30 -1.00
C LEU A 24 -21.33 23.32 -2.14
N THR A 25 -20.17 22.69 -1.97
CA THR A 25 -19.45 22.16 -3.13
C THR A 25 -20.05 20.79 -3.44
N GLN A 26 -21.06 20.79 -4.30
CA GLN A 26 -21.45 19.57 -5.00
C GLN A 26 -20.32 19.26 -5.99
N GLU A 27 -19.27 18.59 -5.51
CA GLU A 27 -18.34 17.95 -6.44
C GLU A 27 -19.18 17.03 -7.32
N HIS A 28 -19.19 17.30 -8.63
CA HIS A 28 -19.89 16.47 -9.57
C HIS A 28 -19.33 15.04 -9.45
N ALA A 29 -20.21 14.04 -9.38
CA ALA A 29 -19.80 12.63 -9.31
C ALA A 29 -18.83 12.24 -10.44
N THR A 30 -18.87 12.95 -11.58
CA THR A 30 -17.95 12.83 -12.71
C THR A 30 -16.51 13.28 -12.44
N ASP A 31 -16.27 14.17 -11.47
CA ASP A 31 -14.92 14.61 -11.13
C ASP A 31 -14.26 13.68 -10.10
N LYS A 32 -15.05 13.03 -9.24
CA LYS A 32 -14.55 11.93 -8.39
C LYS A 32 -14.06 10.72 -9.19
N LEU A 33 -14.67 10.47 -10.34
CA LEU A 33 -14.22 9.45 -11.29
C LEU A 33 -12.85 9.77 -11.93
N LYS A 34 -12.36 11.02 -11.84
CA LYS A 34 -11.06 11.44 -12.40
C LYS A 34 -9.93 11.56 -11.38
N MET A 35 -10.18 11.31 -10.09
CA MET A 35 -9.23 11.62 -9.02
C MET A 35 -8.04 10.66 -8.93
N HIS A 36 -8.16 9.43 -9.43
CA HIS A 36 -7.11 8.41 -9.37
C HIS A 36 -6.65 8.12 -10.80
N LEU A 37 -5.86 9.04 -11.34
CA LEU A 37 -5.18 8.76 -12.61
C LEU A 37 -3.75 8.40 -12.28
N GLU A 38 -3.51 7.10 -12.13
CA GLU A 38 -2.19 6.53 -12.29
C GLU A 38 -1.55 7.12 -13.56
N LYS A 39 -0.30 7.60 -13.47
CA LYS A 39 0.44 8.13 -14.62
C LYS A 39 1.90 7.71 -14.53
N LYS A 40 2.45 7.38 -15.69
CA LYS A 40 3.90 7.26 -15.92
C LYS A 40 4.32 8.49 -16.72
N SER A 41 5.02 9.42 -16.09
CA SER A 41 5.59 10.58 -16.80
C SER A 41 7.11 10.46 -16.95
N ASP A 42 7.77 9.89 -15.96
CA ASP A 42 9.23 9.93 -15.88
C ASP A 42 9.82 8.61 -16.38
N PRO A 43 11.05 8.63 -16.92
CA PRO A 43 11.79 7.41 -17.20
C PRO A 43 12.21 6.71 -15.90
N TYR A 44 12.57 5.43 -16.01
CA TYR A 44 13.27 4.74 -14.93
C TYR A 44 14.56 5.49 -14.57
N LEU A 45 14.76 5.74 -13.28
CA LEU A 45 16.03 6.21 -12.73
C LEU A 45 16.49 5.20 -11.67
N PRO A 46 17.74 4.71 -11.74
CA PRO A 46 18.27 3.88 -10.67
C PRO A 46 18.37 4.71 -9.38
N ASN A 47 18.52 4.01 -8.25
CA ASN A 47 18.76 4.66 -6.97
C ASN A 47 19.91 5.66 -7.05
N ALA A 48 19.71 6.85 -6.49
CA ALA A 48 20.65 7.97 -6.59
C ALA A 48 22.04 7.68 -5.99
N TYR A 49 22.18 6.60 -5.21
CA TYR A 49 23.40 6.18 -4.56
C TYR A 49 23.79 4.75 -4.94
N ASP A 50 23.24 4.19 -6.03
CA ASP A 50 23.45 2.80 -6.46
C ASP A 50 23.17 1.79 -5.32
N ASN A 51 22.18 2.10 -4.48
CA ASN A 51 21.82 1.35 -3.26
C ASN A 51 22.95 1.23 -2.21
N GLN A 52 24.04 2.01 -2.34
CA GLN A 52 25.19 1.99 -1.43
C GLN A 52 24.98 2.85 -0.19
N LYS A 53 24.06 3.82 -0.25
CA LYS A 53 23.75 4.67 0.90
C LYS A 53 22.62 4.04 1.71
N THR A 54 22.95 3.58 2.90
CA THR A 54 22.03 2.85 3.79
C THR A 54 21.93 3.49 5.18
N SER A 55 20.92 3.06 5.94
CA SER A 55 20.81 3.30 7.38
C SER A 55 20.36 2.02 8.09
N PRO A 56 20.42 1.95 9.43
CA PRO A 56 19.78 0.85 10.15
C PRO A 56 18.32 0.68 9.72
N ALA A 57 17.90 -0.58 9.57
CA ALA A 57 16.50 -0.94 9.35
C ALA A 57 15.64 -0.49 10.53
N TYR A 58 14.40 -0.08 10.25
CA TYR A 58 13.44 0.15 11.31
C TYR A 58 13.07 -1.18 11.99
N TYR A 59 13.18 -1.20 13.31
CA TYR A 59 12.73 -2.28 14.16
C TYR A 59 12.17 -1.72 15.46
N PHE A 60 11.04 -2.25 15.91
CA PHE A 60 10.41 -1.88 17.17
C PHE A 60 9.84 -3.12 17.86
N ASN A 61 10.00 -3.21 19.18
CA ASN A 61 9.36 -4.24 19.99
C ASN A 61 8.83 -3.63 21.29
N SER A 62 7.50 -3.67 21.47
CA SER A 62 6.84 -3.09 22.64
C SER A 62 6.92 -3.97 23.90
N SER A 63 7.55 -5.15 23.83
CA SER A 63 7.74 -6.02 25.01
C SER A 63 8.53 -5.35 26.14
N GLU A 64 9.16 -4.19 25.86
CA GLU A 64 9.89 -3.40 26.85
C GLU A 64 9.07 -2.26 27.49
N THR A 65 7.91 -1.86 26.94
CA THR A 65 7.12 -0.73 27.46
C THR A 65 5.60 -0.81 27.16
N SER A 66 4.81 -1.29 28.12
CA SER A 66 3.54 -0.67 28.60
C SER A 66 2.78 -1.63 29.54
N ARG A 67 2.63 -1.25 30.81
CA ARG A 67 1.80 -1.97 31.81
C ARG A 67 0.30 -1.69 31.66
N THR A 68 -0.14 -1.01 30.60
CA THR A 68 -1.52 -0.49 30.49
C THR A 68 -2.28 -0.95 29.25
N THR A 69 -1.63 -1.69 28.33
CA THR A 69 -2.28 -2.36 27.18
C THR A 69 -1.69 -3.76 27.06
N ALA A 70 -2.50 -4.81 27.21
CA ALA A 70 -2.06 -6.21 27.19
C ALA A 70 -1.67 -6.74 25.78
N SER A 71 -1.08 -5.89 24.95
CA SER A 71 -0.72 -6.20 23.56
C SER A 71 0.76 -5.93 23.33
N THR A 72 1.46 -6.97 22.85
CA THR A 72 2.82 -6.87 22.32
C THR A 72 2.74 -6.54 20.83
N ILE A 73 3.51 -5.55 20.37
CA ILE A 73 3.67 -5.19 18.97
C ILE A 73 5.15 -5.34 18.61
N VAL A 74 5.42 -6.03 17.51
CA VAL A 74 6.71 -6.06 16.83
C VAL A 74 6.54 -5.41 15.47
N THR A 75 7.50 -4.60 15.05
CA THR A 75 7.56 -4.03 13.71
C THR A 75 8.92 -4.33 13.12
N THR A 76 8.92 -4.86 11.90
CA THR A 76 10.12 -5.20 11.13
C THR A 76 9.98 -4.54 9.76
N GLN A 77 11.03 -3.84 9.31
CA GLN A 77 11.08 -3.31 7.95
C GLN A 77 11.30 -4.43 6.93
N ALA A 78 10.56 -4.41 5.81
CA ALA A 78 10.66 -5.41 4.74
C ALA A 78 11.46 -4.95 3.52
N ASN A 79 11.37 -3.67 3.14
CA ASN A 79 12.19 -3.09 2.09
C ASN A 79 13.60 -2.82 2.65
N LEU A 80 14.50 -3.76 2.39
CA LEU A 80 15.87 -3.75 2.88
C LEU A 80 16.85 -4.11 1.76
N SER A 81 18.08 -3.63 1.87
CA SER A 81 19.19 -4.09 1.04
C SER A 81 19.50 -5.56 1.29
N SER A 82 20.34 -6.16 0.43
CA SER A 82 20.87 -7.52 0.64
C SER A 82 21.61 -7.69 1.97
N GLY A 83 22.10 -6.60 2.56
CA GLY A 83 22.73 -6.55 3.87
C GLY A 83 21.77 -6.23 5.03
N GLY A 84 20.45 -6.28 4.82
CA GLY A 84 19.44 -6.08 5.86
C GLY A 84 19.31 -4.63 6.36
N GLN A 85 19.70 -3.65 5.55
CA GLN A 85 19.69 -2.22 5.92
C GLN A 85 18.62 -1.45 5.15
N ASN A 86 18.11 -0.37 5.72
CA ASN A 86 17.23 0.55 5.00
C ASN A 86 18.01 1.20 3.84
N ILE A 87 17.38 1.27 2.65
CA ILE A 87 17.96 1.86 1.44
C ILE A 87 17.55 3.32 1.37
N ILE A 88 18.52 4.25 1.35
CA ILE A 88 18.21 5.69 1.28
C ILE A 88 17.97 6.11 -0.18
N GLY A 89 16.97 6.97 -0.37
CA GLY A 89 16.65 7.53 -1.69
C GLY A 89 15.61 6.71 -2.47
N ASP A 90 15.14 5.61 -1.89
CA ASP A 90 13.99 4.86 -2.38
C ASP A 90 12.69 5.41 -1.76
N ALA A 91 11.64 5.51 -2.59
CA ALA A 91 10.32 6.03 -2.23
C ALA A 91 9.24 4.94 -2.20
N ALA A 92 9.61 3.74 -1.77
CA ALA A 92 8.71 2.60 -1.68
C ALA A 92 7.41 2.90 -0.92
N ASN A 93 6.27 2.51 -1.49
CA ASN A 93 4.95 2.78 -0.91
C ASN A 93 3.87 1.81 -1.45
N GLU A 94 2.63 1.98 -0.99
CA GLU A 94 1.46 1.14 -1.31
C GLU A 94 1.74 -0.37 -1.19
N PRO A 95 2.12 -0.86 0.02
CA PRO A 95 2.38 -2.27 0.22
C PRO A 95 1.09 -3.11 0.30
N SER A 96 1.19 -4.37 -0.09
CA SER A 96 0.20 -5.42 0.15
C SER A 96 0.91 -6.68 0.65
N ILE A 97 0.28 -7.41 1.57
CA ILE A 97 0.88 -8.56 2.25
C ILE A 97 -0.09 -9.75 2.26
N ALA A 98 0.45 -10.94 2.01
CA ALA A 98 -0.24 -12.22 2.10
C ALA A 98 0.48 -13.15 3.08
N ILE A 99 -0.29 -13.89 3.87
CA ILE A 99 0.21 -14.84 4.88
C ILE A 99 -0.31 -16.22 4.49
N SER A 100 0.59 -17.20 4.35
CA SER A 100 0.16 -18.55 3.97
C SER A 100 -0.80 -19.14 5.02
N PRO A 101 -1.93 -19.76 4.61
CA PRO A 101 -2.90 -20.33 5.53
C PRO A 101 -2.44 -21.67 6.09
N ILE A 102 -1.50 -22.34 5.42
CA ILE A 102 -0.99 -23.67 5.80
C ILE A 102 0.34 -23.59 6.57
N ASP A 103 1.03 -22.44 6.52
CA ASP A 103 2.29 -22.20 7.23
C ASP A 103 2.47 -20.70 7.50
N GLY A 104 2.08 -20.23 8.68
CA GLY A 104 2.17 -18.81 9.07
C GLY A 104 3.60 -18.26 9.13
N ASN A 105 4.63 -19.11 9.03
CA ASN A 105 6.01 -18.64 8.89
C ASN A 105 6.29 -18.10 7.49
N LYS A 106 5.50 -18.48 6.49
CA LYS A 106 5.61 -18.05 5.09
C LYS A 106 4.68 -16.88 4.84
N MET A 107 5.26 -15.73 4.53
CA MET A 107 4.52 -14.54 4.14
C MET A 107 5.22 -13.91 2.95
N CYS A 108 4.45 -13.20 2.11
CA CYS A 108 4.98 -12.38 1.04
C CYS A 108 4.39 -10.98 1.12
N ILE A 109 5.22 -9.98 0.92
CA ILE A 109 4.83 -8.57 0.85
C ILE A 109 5.33 -8.00 -0.46
N GLY A 110 4.48 -7.26 -1.18
CA GLY A 110 4.85 -6.50 -2.36
C GLY A 110 4.54 -5.02 -2.19
N TRP A 111 5.25 -4.17 -2.89
CA TRP A 111 5.07 -2.71 -2.86
C TRP A 111 5.48 -2.10 -4.20
N ARG A 112 5.18 -0.81 -4.38
CA ARG A 112 5.67 -0.03 -5.51
C ARG A 112 7.10 0.41 -5.23
N GLN A 113 8.04 -0.04 -6.03
CA GLN A 113 9.44 0.34 -5.96
C GLN A 113 9.72 1.48 -6.92
N PHE A 114 10.22 2.61 -6.42
CA PHE A 114 10.60 3.75 -7.26
C PHE A 114 12.11 3.80 -7.51
N ASP A 115 12.90 3.22 -6.60
CA ASP A 115 14.36 3.26 -6.54
C ASP A 115 14.95 4.66 -6.31
N ASN A 116 14.35 5.70 -6.89
CA ASN A 116 14.81 7.08 -6.84
C ASN A 116 13.64 8.05 -6.59
N VAL A 117 13.72 8.79 -5.48
CA VAL A 117 12.73 9.81 -5.10
C VAL A 117 12.54 10.95 -6.11
N SER A 118 13.39 11.06 -7.12
CA SER A 118 13.32 12.10 -8.17
C SER A 118 12.58 11.64 -9.44
N SER A 119 12.12 10.39 -9.50
CA SER A 119 11.32 9.86 -10.62
C SER A 119 10.04 9.25 -10.07
N ASN A 120 8.93 9.45 -10.78
CA ASN A 120 7.70 8.72 -10.49
C ASN A 120 7.63 7.34 -11.14
N PHE A 121 8.62 6.92 -11.91
CA PHE A 121 8.66 5.57 -12.46
C PHE A 121 8.69 4.56 -11.32
N ARG A 122 7.92 3.47 -11.46
CA ARG A 122 7.81 2.43 -10.44
C ARG A 122 7.68 1.05 -11.04
N GLN A 123 8.08 0.08 -10.24
CA GLN A 123 8.04 -1.34 -10.55
C GLN A 123 7.41 -2.13 -9.41
N ALA A 124 6.95 -3.34 -9.73
CA ALA A 124 6.43 -4.29 -8.77
C ALA A 124 7.59 -5.07 -8.18
N VAL A 125 7.77 -4.96 -6.87
CA VAL A 125 8.77 -5.76 -6.16
C VAL A 125 8.11 -6.55 -5.04
N TYR A 126 8.88 -7.47 -4.47
CA TYR A 126 8.41 -8.34 -3.41
C TYR A 126 9.54 -8.74 -2.46
N ALA A 127 9.17 -9.03 -1.23
CA ALA A 127 9.99 -9.76 -0.27
C ALA A 127 9.19 -10.93 0.30
N TYR A 128 9.90 -11.95 0.76
CA TYR A 128 9.30 -13.07 1.48
C TYR A 128 9.99 -13.29 2.82
N THR A 129 9.29 -13.99 3.70
CA THR A 129 9.80 -14.44 4.99
C THR A 129 9.51 -15.93 5.16
N THR A 130 10.37 -16.60 5.90
CA THR A 130 10.19 -18.00 6.34
C THR A 130 10.21 -18.11 7.86
N ASN A 131 10.09 -16.99 8.57
CA ASN A 131 10.13 -16.89 10.03
C ASN A 131 9.10 -15.88 10.58
N ALA A 132 7.90 -15.89 9.98
CA ALA A 132 6.74 -15.11 10.42
C ALA A 132 7.02 -13.59 10.49
N GLY A 133 7.83 -13.07 9.56
CA GLY A 133 8.14 -11.64 9.46
C GLY A 133 9.22 -11.14 10.41
N ALA A 134 9.92 -12.03 11.13
CA ALA A 134 11.07 -11.65 11.94
C ALA A 134 12.26 -11.19 11.08
N ALA A 135 12.41 -11.73 9.87
CA ALA A 135 13.33 -11.24 8.84
C ALA A 135 12.71 -11.40 7.45
N TRP A 136 13.13 -10.52 6.53
CA TRP A 136 12.64 -10.49 5.15
C TRP A 136 13.81 -10.66 4.16
N THR A 137 13.56 -11.41 3.09
CA THR A 137 14.49 -11.59 1.96
C THR A 137 13.91 -10.90 0.74
N PHE A 138 14.72 -10.08 0.06
CA PHE A 138 14.35 -9.32 -1.13
C PHE A 138 15.01 -9.89 -2.39
N PRO A 139 14.29 -10.64 -3.25
CA PRO A 139 14.89 -11.28 -4.42
C PRO A 139 15.03 -10.34 -5.61
N GLY A 140 14.19 -9.30 -5.68
CA GLY A 140 14.23 -8.29 -6.73
C GLY A 140 12.86 -7.90 -7.25
N VAL A 141 12.81 -7.65 -8.56
CA VAL A 141 11.71 -6.97 -9.24
C VAL A 141 10.98 -7.95 -10.17
N ILE A 142 9.65 -7.92 -10.14
CA ILE A 142 8.82 -8.60 -11.14
C ILE A 142 8.97 -7.82 -12.46
N GLU A 143 9.45 -8.51 -13.49
CA GLU A 143 9.71 -7.93 -14.82
C GLU A 143 10.52 -6.62 -14.78
N PRO A 144 11.85 -6.71 -14.56
CA PRO A 144 12.72 -5.53 -14.48
C PRO A 144 12.59 -4.61 -15.71
N GLY A 145 12.51 -3.30 -15.48
CA GLY A 145 12.29 -2.26 -16.49
C GLY A 145 10.84 -2.04 -16.90
N ILE A 146 9.90 -2.91 -16.49
CA ILE A 146 8.48 -2.77 -16.82
C ILE A 146 7.77 -1.94 -15.76
N PHE A 147 6.95 -1.00 -16.24
CA PHE A 147 6.08 -0.23 -15.36
C PHE A 147 5.04 -1.15 -14.73
N ARG A 148 5.05 -1.22 -13.41
CA ARG A 148 4.20 -2.09 -12.62
C ARG A 148 3.86 -1.37 -11.32
N SER A 149 2.59 -1.42 -10.93
CA SER A 149 2.07 -0.64 -9.82
C SER A 149 0.99 -1.38 -9.03
N ASP A 150 0.56 -0.75 -7.94
CA ASP A 150 -0.59 -1.08 -7.11
C ASP A 150 -0.67 -2.58 -6.73
N PRO A 151 0.34 -3.12 -6.07
CA PRO A 151 0.38 -4.54 -5.80
C PRO A 151 -0.77 -4.96 -4.88
N VAL A 152 -1.44 -6.05 -5.24
CA VAL A 152 -2.39 -6.75 -4.37
C VAL A 152 -1.97 -8.20 -4.26
N LEU A 153 -1.64 -8.64 -3.05
CA LEU A 153 -1.21 -10.01 -2.78
C LEU A 153 -2.33 -10.78 -2.09
N GLU A 154 -2.55 -12.01 -2.53
CA GLU A 154 -3.47 -12.98 -1.92
C GLU A 154 -2.86 -14.38 -1.95
N TYR A 155 -3.54 -15.33 -1.34
CA TYR A 155 -3.12 -16.73 -1.30
C TYR A 155 -4.31 -17.68 -1.51
N ASP A 156 -4.05 -18.85 -2.09
CA ASP A 156 -5.04 -19.93 -2.15
C ASP A 156 -4.96 -20.87 -0.92
N ASP A 157 -5.92 -21.78 -0.82
CA ASP A 157 -6.04 -22.78 0.25
C ASP A 157 -4.90 -23.82 0.26
N LEU A 158 -4.14 -23.91 -0.84
CA LEU A 158 -2.94 -24.73 -0.97
C LEU A 158 -1.66 -23.97 -0.58
N GLY A 159 -1.75 -22.70 -0.19
CA GLY A 159 -0.63 -21.87 0.21
C GLY A 159 0.22 -21.33 -0.94
N ASN A 160 -0.31 -21.34 -2.17
CA ASN A 160 0.31 -20.59 -3.26
C ASN A 160 -0.01 -19.10 -3.12
N PHE A 161 0.95 -18.25 -3.46
CA PHE A 161 0.77 -16.80 -3.45
C PHE A 161 0.41 -16.27 -4.84
N TYR A 162 -0.39 -15.22 -4.87
CA TYR A 162 -0.79 -14.52 -6.09
C TYR A 162 -0.50 -13.03 -5.93
N TYR A 163 0.05 -12.42 -6.98
CA TYR A 163 0.42 -11.01 -7.03
C TYR A 163 -0.29 -10.38 -8.22
N ASN A 164 -1.29 -9.56 -7.96
CA ASN A 164 -1.93 -8.74 -8.97
C ASN A 164 -1.17 -7.41 -9.08
N SER A 165 -0.79 -7.03 -10.29
CA SER A 165 -0.11 -5.76 -10.56
C SER A 165 -0.69 -5.07 -11.78
N LEU A 166 -0.94 -3.78 -11.62
CA LEU A 166 -1.31 -2.84 -12.67
C LEU A 166 -0.12 -2.54 -13.59
N THR A 167 -0.37 -2.41 -14.88
CA THR A 167 0.53 -1.79 -15.86
C THR A 167 -0.26 -0.82 -16.73
N ASN A 168 0.41 -0.06 -17.59
CA ASN A 168 -0.15 1.13 -18.23
C ASN A 168 0.05 1.23 -19.75
N SER A 169 0.37 0.12 -20.43
CA SER A 169 0.65 0.12 -21.88
C SER A 169 0.11 -1.16 -22.53
N PRO A 170 -0.91 -1.11 -23.40
CA PRO A 170 -1.43 0.09 -24.08
C PRO A 170 -2.39 0.97 -23.27
N ASP A 171 -3.05 0.41 -22.24
CA ASP A 171 -3.95 1.10 -21.30
C ASP A 171 -3.72 0.56 -19.88
N PHE A 172 -4.54 0.95 -18.91
CA PHE A 172 -4.52 0.33 -17.58
C PHE A 172 -5.09 -1.09 -17.61
N PHE A 173 -4.25 -2.07 -17.31
CA PHE A 173 -4.65 -3.46 -17.10
C PHE A 173 -3.74 -4.13 -16.08
N CYS A 174 -4.17 -5.29 -15.64
CA CYS A 174 -3.59 -6.06 -14.57
C CYS A 174 -3.05 -7.40 -15.09
N THR A 175 -2.01 -7.89 -14.44
CA THR A 175 -1.51 -9.26 -14.57
C THR A 175 -1.47 -9.88 -13.20
N VAL A 176 -1.89 -11.14 -13.09
CA VAL A 176 -1.74 -11.93 -11.86
C VAL A 176 -0.58 -12.89 -12.03
N PHE A 177 0.42 -12.76 -11.18
CA PHE A 177 1.56 -13.68 -11.06
C PHE A 177 1.28 -14.70 -9.96
N LYS A 178 1.78 -15.92 -10.12
CA LYS A 178 1.64 -16.99 -9.14
C LYS A 178 3.01 -17.44 -8.65
N SER A 179 3.13 -17.67 -7.35
CA SER A 179 4.27 -18.31 -6.70
C SER A 179 3.80 -19.58 -5.98
N THR A 180 4.55 -20.67 -6.17
CA THR A 180 4.26 -21.98 -5.55
C THR A 180 5.35 -22.41 -4.57
N ASP A 181 6.32 -21.54 -4.29
CA ASP A 181 7.52 -21.83 -3.50
C ASP A 181 7.66 -20.91 -2.27
N GLY A 182 6.56 -20.30 -1.84
CA GLY A 182 6.54 -19.43 -0.66
C GLY A 182 6.85 -17.96 -0.96
N GLY A 183 6.68 -17.51 -2.21
CA GLY A 183 6.98 -16.14 -2.62
C GLY A 183 8.44 -15.92 -3.01
N VAL A 184 9.22 -16.99 -3.23
CA VAL A 184 10.63 -16.90 -3.61
C VAL A 184 10.74 -16.57 -5.09
N THR A 185 10.00 -17.28 -5.94
CA THR A 185 9.91 -17.04 -7.38
C THR A 185 8.48 -16.87 -7.84
N TRP A 186 8.31 -16.17 -8.96
CA TRP A 186 7.01 -15.89 -9.58
C TRP A 186 7.02 -16.36 -11.03
N GLY A 187 5.91 -16.96 -11.46
CA GLY A 187 5.71 -17.37 -12.85
C GLY A 187 5.60 -16.19 -13.82
N ALA A 188 5.39 -16.48 -15.10
CA ALA A 188 5.31 -15.46 -16.17
C ALA A 188 4.12 -14.49 -16.08
N GLY A 189 3.15 -14.76 -15.21
CA GLY A 189 1.93 -13.97 -15.08
C GLY A 189 0.84 -14.36 -16.08
N THR A 190 -0.41 -14.08 -15.72
CA THR A 190 -1.60 -14.28 -16.55
C THR A 190 -2.33 -12.95 -16.69
N PRO A 191 -2.67 -12.50 -17.92
CA PRO A 191 -3.50 -11.31 -18.11
C PRO A 191 -4.82 -11.43 -17.35
N ALA A 192 -5.17 -10.42 -16.56
CA ALA A 192 -6.33 -10.45 -15.67
C ALA A 192 -7.35 -9.36 -15.99
N PHE A 193 -7.30 -8.80 -17.22
CA PHE A 193 -7.97 -7.55 -17.58
C PHE A 193 -7.64 -6.49 -16.53
N GLY A 194 -8.55 -5.60 -16.14
CA GLY A 194 -8.32 -4.71 -15.01
C GLY A 194 -8.44 -3.22 -15.36
N GLY A 195 -7.95 -2.42 -14.42
CA GLY A 195 -7.99 -0.96 -14.42
C GLY A 195 -7.51 -0.45 -13.05
N ASP A 196 -7.36 0.87 -12.91
CA ASP A 196 -6.97 1.52 -11.66
C ASP A 196 -8.24 1.91 -10.88
N LYS A 197 -8.48 1.56 -9.61
CA LYS A 197 -7.71 0.83 -8.59
C LYS A 197 -8.17 -0.64 -8.47
N GLN A 198 -7.32 -1.62 -8.78
CA GLN A 198 -7.69 -3.04 -8.69
C GLN A 198 -7.55 -3.62 -7.28
N TRP A 199 -8.48 -4.50 -6.91
CA TRP A 199 -8.39 -5.41 -5.77
C TRP A 199 -8.68 -6.84 -6.22
N MET A 200 -8.17 -7.82 -5.48
CA MET A 200 -8.54 -9.22 -5.66
C MET A 200 -8.75 -9.92 -4.32
N THR A 201 -9.55 -10.97 -4.33
CA THR A 201 -9.59 -11.99 -3.27
C THR A 201 -9.73 -13.38 -3.88
N ILE A 202 -9.30 -14.40 -3.14
CA ILE A 202 -9.36 -15.80 -3.57
C ILE A 202 -10.29 -16.55 -2.64
N ASP A 203 -11.29 -17.22 -3.21
CA ASP A 203 -12.21 -18.04 -2.44
C ASP A 203 -11.50 -19.29 -1.93
N ARG A 204 -11.56 -19.48 -0.61
CA ARG A 204 -10.92 -20.56 0.15
C ARG A 204 -11.96 -21.33 0.99
N THR A 205 -13.24 -21.26 0.60
CA THR A 205 -14.35 -21.82 1.39
C THR A 205 -14.50 -23.33 1.25
N GLY A 206 -13.81 -23.98 0.32
CA GLY A 206 -14.00 -25.39 -0.03
C GLY A 206 -15.28 -25.69 -0.81
N GLY A 207 -16.07 -24.66 -1.16
CA GLY A 207 -17.27 -24.78 -1.98
C GLY A 207 -17.00 -24.79 -3.48
N VAL A 208 -18.06 -24.63 -4.27
CA VAL A 208 -17.98 -24.61 -5.75
C VAL A 208 -17.14 -23.46 -6.30
N GLY A 209 -16.93 -22.40 -5.51
CA GLY A 209 -16.10 -21.26 -5.88
C GLY A 209 -14.64 -21.38 -5.44
N ASN A 210 -14.26 -22.45 -4.73
CA ASN A 210 -12.92 -22.58 -4.16
C ASN A 210 -11.84 -22.48 -5.24
N GLY A 211 -10.84 -21.63 -5.00
CA GLY A 211 -9.75 -21.32 -5.93
C GLY A 211 -10.10 -20.27 -6.99
N ASN A 212 -11.35 -19.82 -7.08
CA ASN A 212 -11.70 -18.70 -7.97
C ASN A 212 -11.08 -17.40 -7.44
N ILE A 213 -10.51 -16.64 -8.36
CA ILE A 213 -9.99 -15.30 -8.12
C ILE A 213 -11.07 -14.30 -8.51
N TYR A 214 -11.53 -13.49 -7.56
CA TYR A 214 -12.51 -12.43 -7.78
C TYR A 214 -11.77 -11.09 -7.75
N SER A 215 -11.78 -10.40 -8.89
CA SER A 215 -11.14 -9.10 -9.04
C SER A 215 -12.18 -8.01 -9.29
N ALA A 216 -11.96 -6.84 -8.69
CA ALA A 216 -12.75 -5.64 -8.94
C ALA A 216 -11.81 -4.47 -9.22
N TRP A 217 -12.21 -3.58 -10.11
CA TRP A 217 -11.44 -2.40 -10.49
C TRP A 217 -12.37 -1.29 -10.97
N THR A 218 -11.85 -0.08 -11.03
CA THR A 218 -12.47 1.01 -11.78
C THR A 218 -11.80 1.12 -13.15
N TYR A 219 -12.59 1.47 -14.17
CA TYR A 219 -12.06 1.79 -15.49
C TYR A 219 -11.71 3.28 -15.50
N ALA A 220 -10.45 3.58 -15.79
CA ALA A 220 -9.94 4.94 -15.91
C ALA A 220 -10.21 5.52 -17.30
#